data_AF-N0AQ07-F1
#
_entry.id   AF-N0AQ07-F1
#
_cell.length_a   1.000
_cell.length_b   1.000
_cell.length_c   1.000
_cell.angle_alpha   90.00
_cell.angle_beta   90.00
_cell.angle_gamma   90.00
#
_symmetry.space_group_name_H-M   'P 1'
#
loop_
_entity.id
_entity.type
_entity.pdbx_description
1 polymer ?
#
loop_
_entity_poly.entity_id
_entity_poly.type
_entity_poly.pdbx_seq_one_letter_code
_entity_poly.pdbx_strand_id
1 'polypeptide(L)'
;MTVSLALGFLQSFSSLKKRKGDLLLLHQTSGWIGLLGIVFHMMMLFWDQYVQYPILSIIIPFYSKNEPFYSGLGTLSFYLFLIVIGSSDFFIKKLGRTVWKKVHLLAIPAWILMAFHGLMIGTDSSEIWAASIYIGSVIMIMLLGIGKGMESASINQNNSVTKKTQ
;
A
#
# COMPACT_ATOMS: atom_id res chain seq x y z
N MET A 1 -1.53 4.51 2.94
CA MET A 1 -1.37 3.55 1.81
C MET A 1 -2.68 2.93 1.33
N THR A 2 -3.63 2.56 2.21
CA THR A 2 -4.87 1.85 1.86
C THR A 2 -5.65 2.48 0.70
N VAL A 3 -5.92 3.80 0.76
CA VAL A 3 -6.69 4.50 -0.28
C VAL A 3 -6.01 4.41 -1.65
N SER A 4 -4.70 4.65 -1.70
CA SER A 4 -3.92 4.53 -2.94
C SER A 4 -3.97 3.11 -3.48
N LEU A 5 -3.80 2.08 -2.62
CA LEU A 5 -3.88 0.68 -3.05
C LEU A 5 -5.28 0.32 -3.58
N ALA A 6 -6.34 0.75 -2.89
CA ALA A 6 -7.73 0.54 -3.32
C ALA A 6 -8.01 1.18 -4.69
N LEU A 7 -7.57 2.42 -4.89
CA LEU A 7 -7.67 3.11 -6.17
C LEU A 7 -6.85 2.41 -7.27
N GLY A 8 -5.70 1.84 -6.90
CA GLY A 8 -4.86 1.01 -7.76
C GLY A 8 -5.59 -0.24 -8.27
N PHE A 9 -6.36 -0.91 -7.41
CA PHE A 9 -7.25 -1.99 -7.82
C PHE A 9 -8.43 -1.48 -8.64
N LEU A 10 -9.10 -0.41 -8.23
CA LEU A 10 -10.27 0.15 -8.93
C LEU A 10 -9.94 0.52 -10.38
N GLN A 11 -8.82 1.19 -10.64
CA GLN A 11 -8.41 1.54 -12.02
C GLN A 11 -8.12 0.33 -12.92
N SER A 12 -7.96 -0.86 -12.33
CA SER A 12 -7.68 -2.09 -13.07
C SER A 12 -8.95 -2.77 -13.60
N PHE A 13 -10.14 -2.39 -13.13
CA PHE A 13 -11.41 -2.92 -13.61
C PHE A 13 -11.78 -2.36 -14.99
N SER A 14 -12.26 -3.24 -15.88
CA SER A 14 -12.68 -2.88 -17.24
C SER A 14 -13.91 -1.97 -17.23
N SER A 15 -14.83 -2.15 -16.27
CA SER A 15 -16.02 -1.31 -16.06
C SER A 15 -15.68 0.17 -15.84
N LEU A 16 -14.53 0.45 -15.21
CA LEU A 16 -14.08 1.79 -14.87
C LEU A 16 -13.12 2.40 -15.90
N LYS A 17 -12.96 1.79 -17.09
CA LYS A 17 -12.03 2.25 -18.12
C LYS A 17 -12.24 3.71 -18.53
N LYS A 18 -13.49 4.20 -18.53
CA LYS A 18 -13.84 5.60 -18.86
C LYS A 18 -13.33 6.61 -17.82
N ARG A 19 -13.20 6.21 -16.55
CA ARG A 19 -12.74 7.05 -15.42
C ARG A 19 -11.28 6.81 -15.06
N LYS A 20 -10.53 6.11 -15.92
CA LYS A 20 -9.16 5.68 -15.61
C LYS A 20 -8.21 6.85 -15.33
N GLY A 21 -8.37 7.98 -16.04
CA GLY A 21 -7.58 9.18 -15.80
C GLY A 21 -7.77 9.74 -14.39
N ASP A 22 -9.02 9.96 -13.99
CA ASP A 22 -9.36 10.48 -12.67
C ASP A 22 -8.90 9.54 -11.54
N LEU A 23 -9.11 8.23 -11.72
CA LEU A 23 -8.67 7.23 -10.73
C LEU A 23 -7.14 7.17 -10.61
N LEU A 24 -6.41 7.36 -11.72
CA LEU A 24 -4.96 7.44 -11.71
C LEU A 24 -4.48 8.68 -10.95
N LEU A 25 -5.10 9.84 -11.19
CA LEU A 25 -4.78 11.07 -10.45
C LEU A 25 -5.03 10.87 -8.96
N LEU A 26 -6.20 10.33 -8.57
CA LEU A 26 -6.50 10.05 -7.17
C LEU A 26 -5.52 9.02 -6.56
N HIS A 27 -5.13 7.98 -7.31
CA HIS A 27 -4.15 6.98 -6.88
C HIS A 27 -2.79 7.61 -6.58
N GLN A 28 -2.31 8.50 -7.46
CA GLN A 28 -1.05 9.23 -7.29
C GLN A 28 -1.13 10.22 -6.14
N THR A 29 -2.16 11.07 -6.11
CA THR A 29 -2.37 12.07 -5.05
C THR A 29 -2.49 11.42 -3.68
N SER A 30 -3.26 10.32 -3.55
CA SER A 30 -3.36 9.59 -2.28
C SER A 30 -2.06 8.87 -1.89
N GLY A 31 -1.21 8.52 -2.86
CA GLY A 31 0.15 8.02 -2.61
C GLY A 31 1.01 9.11 -1.95
N TRP A 32 1.04 10.31 -2.53
CA TRP A 32 1.78 11.45 -1.98
C TRP A 32 1.24 11.93 -0.62
N ILE A 33 -0.07 12.01 -0.45
CA ILE A 33 -0.70 12.28 0.87
C ILE A 33 -0.29 11.20 1.87
N GLY A 34 -0.24 9.93 1.45
CA GLY A 34 0.26 8.83 2.28
C GLY A 34 1.71 9.02 2.71
N LEU A 35 2.58 9.47 1.81
CA LEU A 35 3.98 9.76 2.13
C LEU A 35 4.11 10.91 3.13
N LEU A 36 3.35 11.99 2.93
CA LEU A 36 3.29 13.11 3.88
C LEU A 36 2.81 12.63 5.25
N GLY A 37 1.79 11.77 5.30
CA GLY A 37 1.31 11.16 6.54
C GLY A 37 2.37 10.33 7.26
N ILE A 38 3.19 9.57 6.53
CA ILE A 38 4.30 8.80 7.10
C ILE A 38 5.38 9.74 7.68
N VAL A 39 5.74 10.79 6.94
CA VAL A 39 6.69 11.80 7.43
C VAL A 39 6.18 12.47 8.69
N PHE A 40 4.91 12.89 8.69
CA PHE A 40 4.27 13.47 9.86
C PHE A 40 4.24 12.50 11.05
N HIS A 41 3.90 11.24 10.82
CA HIS A 41 3.94 10.20 11.85
C HIS A 41 5.34 10.04 12.46
N MET A 42 6.39 9.96 11.64
CA MET A 42 7.78 9.90 12.13
C MET A 42 8.18 11.17 12.91
N MET A 43 7.73 12.35 12.47
CA MET A 43 7.94 13.60 13.21
C MET A 43 7.31 13.53 14.60
N MET A 44 6.09 13.03 14.74
CA MET A 44 5.44 12.88 16.05
C MET A 44 6.23 11.98 17.01
N LEU A 45 6.87 10.92 16.50
CA LEU A 45 7.74 10.04 17.31
C LEU A 45 8.98 10.76 17.87
N PHE A 46 9.48 11.81 17.20
CA PHE A 46 10.59 12.61 17.72
C PHE A 46 10.18 13.53 18.87
N TRP A 47 8.90 13.91 18.92
CA TRP A 47 8.34 14.73 20.00
C TRP A 47 7.70 13.92 21.13
N ASP A 48 7.71 12.58 21.03
CA ASP A 48 7.19 11.70 22.07
C ASP A 48 8.08 11.74 23.32
N GLN A 49 7.48 12.11 24.46
CA GLN A 49 8.19 12.21 25.74
C GLN A 49 8.18 10.90 26.55
N TYR A 50 7.36 9.93 26.16
CA TYR A 50 7.22 8.64 26.82
C TYR A 50 8.14 7.59 26.20
N VAL A 51 8.23 7.56 24.87
CA VAL A 51 9.07 6.61 24.13
C VAL A 51 10.00 7.37 23.19
N GLN A 52 11.28 7.42 23.56
CA GLN A 52 12.29 8.06 22.72
C GLN A 52 12.72 7.14 21.58
N TYR A 53 12.32 7.49 20.35
CA TYR A 53 12.79 6.84 19.14
C TYR A 53 14.04 7.54 18.59
N PRO A 54 15.22 6.88 18.59
CA PRO A 54 16.42 7.46 17.99
C PRO A 54 16.28 7.51 16.46
N ILE A 55 16.92 8.48 15.79
CA ILE A 55 16.93 8.58 14.31
C ILE A 55 17.35 7.25 13.65
N LEU A 56 18.26 6.52 14.30
CA LEU A 56 18.73 5.21 13.86
C LEU A 56 17.59 4.16 13.73
N SER A 57 16.48 4.27 14.46
CA SER A 57 15.34 3.34 14.31
C SER A 57 14.60 3.50 12.98
N ILE A 58 14.72 4.66 12.34
CA ILE A 58 14.18 4.91 10.99
C ILE A 58 15.13 4.36 9.93
N ILE A 59 16.45 4.37 10.19
CA ILE A 59 17.47 3.98 9.21
C ILE A 59 17.75 2.47 9.26
N ILE A 60 17.71 1.88 10.45
CA ILE A 60 18.07 0.48 10.66
C ILE A 60 16.80 -0.25 11.15
N PRO A 61 16.23 -1.16 10.33
CA PRO A 61 15.12 -1.99 10.78
C PRO A 61 15.47 -2.73 12.07
N PHE A 62 14.52 -2.82 12.99
CA PHE A 62 14.65 -3.51 14.28
C PHE A 62 15.62 -2.88 15.29
N TYR A 63 16.09 -1.65 15.04
CA TYR A 63 17.01 -0.96 15.96
C TYR A 63 16.31 -0.37 17.21
N SER A 64 14.99 -0.15 17.16
CA SER A 64 14.25 0.38 18.31
C SER A 64 14.42 -0.51 19.54
N LYS A 65 14.61 0.08 20.72
CA LYS A 65 14.56 -0.65 22.00
C LYS A 65 13.14 -1.00 22.41
N ASN A 66 12.17 -0.15 22.03
CA ASN A 66 10.76 -0.38 22.27
C ASN A 66 10.15 -1.15 21.09
N GLU A 67 9.56 -2.31 21.36
CA GLU A 67 8.93 -3.19 20.37
C GLU A 67 9.74 -3.35 19.07
N PRO A 68 10.99 -3.89 19.14
CA PRO A 68 11.93 -3.89 18.02
C PRO A 68 11.34 -4.53 16.76
N PHE A 69 10.63 -5.66 16.93
CA PHE A 69 10.05 -6.41 15.84
C PHE A 69 9.00 -5.59 15.07
N TYR A 70 7.97 -5.10 15.75
CA TYR A 70 6.90 -4.35 15.11
C TYR A 70 7.39 -3.01 14.58
N SER A 71 8.26 -2.31 15.30
CA SER A 71 8.91 -1.08 14.81
C SER A 71 9.68 -1.33 13.50
N GLY A 72 10.45 -2.43 13.42
CA GLY A 72 11.15 -2.81 12.20
C GLY A 72 10.23 -3.14 11.03
N LEU A 73 9.03 -3.69 11.24
CA LEU A 73 8.03 -3.86 10.18
C LEU A 73 7.60 -2.51 9.58
N GLY A 74 7.45 -1.49 10.43
CA GLY A 74 7.17 -0.11 10.00
C GLY A 74 8.29 0.46 9.12
N THR A 75 9.55 0.29 9.54
CA THR A 75 10.72 0.72 8.75
C THR A 75 10.81 0.00 7.40
N LEU A 76 10.61 -1.33 7.38
CA LEU A 76 10.58 -2.10 6.13
C LEU A 76 9.43 -1.66 5.21
N SER A 77 8.24 -1.44 5.77
CA SER A 77 7.10 -0.92 5.02
C SER A 77 7.42 0.43 4.36
N PHE A 78 8.01 1.36 5.12
CA PHE A 78 8.44 2.66 4.63
C PHE A 78 9.43 2.54 3.46
N TYR A 79 10.42 1.64 3.56
CA TYR A 79 11.39 1.41 2.48
C TYR A 79 10.75 0.85 1.22
N LEU A 80 9.88 -0.16 1.35
CA LEU A 80 9.15 -0.68 0.21
C LEU A 80 8.28 0.41 -0.43
N PHE A 81 7.65 1.26 0.38
CA PHE A 81 6.84 2.37 -0.11
C PHE A 81 7.67 3.42 -0.87
N LEU A 82 8.84 3.78 -0.35
CA LEU A 82 9.78 4.67 -1.04
C LEU A 82 10.27 4.08 -2.37
N ILE A 83 10.56 2.78 -2.41
CA ILE A 83 10.93 2.07 -3.65
C ILE A 83 9.78 2.16 -4.66
N VAL A 84 8.54 1.94 -4.23
CA VAL A 84 7.35 1.99 -5.10
C VAL A 84 7.11 3.40 -5.65
N ILE A 85 7.10 4.44 -4.80
CA ILE A 85 6.92 5.83 -5.25
C ILE A 85 8.09 6.24 -6.15
N GLY A 86 9.32 5.99 -5.70
CA GLY A 86 10.53 6.31 -6.44
C GLY A 86 10.53 5.71 -7.84
N SER A 87 10.23 4.40 -7.91
CA SER A 87 10.17 3.67 -9.18
C SER A 87 9.05 4.15 -10.11
N SER A 88 7.91 4.60 -9.56
CA SER A 88 6.74 5.01 -10.34
C SER A 88 6.87 6.43 -10.88
N ASP A 89 7.40 7.35 -10.08
CA ASP A 89 7.39 8.78 -10.41
C ASP A 89 8.67 9.21 -11.14
N PHE A 90 9.82 8.62 -10.80
CA PHE A 90 11.12 9.06 -11.32
C PHE A 90 11.77 8.05 -12.26
N PHE A 91 11.59 6.75 -12.03
CA PHE A 91 12.38 5.72 -12.73
C PHE A 91 11.59 4.85 -13.73
N ILE A 92 10.29 5.08 -13.92
CA ILE A 92 9.43 4.23 -14.78
C ILE A 92 9.95 4.13 -16.22
N LYS A 93 10.44 5.25 -16.79
CA LYS A 93 11.00 5.29 -18.16
C LYS A 93 12.29 4.48 -18.28
N LYS A 94 13.10 4.41 -17.22
CA LYS A 94 14.39 3.70 -17.20
C LYS A 94 14.23 2.21 -16.91
N LEU A 95 13.31 1.83 -16.02
CA LEU A 95 13.08 0.44 -15.63
C LEU A 95 12.35 -0.38 -16.71
N GLY A 96 11.58 0.29 -17.56
CA GLY A 96 10.68 -0.38 -18.51
C GLY A 96 9.48 -1.01 -17.80
N ARG A 97 8.42 -1.25 -18.58
CA ARG A 97 7.08 -1.57 -18.03
C ARG A 97 7.03 -2.89 -17.24
N THR A 98 7.81 -3.89 -17.66
CA THR A 98 7.81 -5.23 -17.03
C THR A 98 8.44 -5.20 -15.65
N VAL A 99 9.63 -4.60 -15.51
CA VAL A 99 10.33 -4.50 -14.23
C VAL A 99 9.58 -3.56 -13.31
N TRP A 100 9.17 -2.39 -13.81
CA TRP A 100 8.37 -1.45 -13.04
C TRP A 100 7.13 -2.13 -12.44
N LYS A 101 6.40 -2.94 -13.20
CA LYS A 101 5.20 -3.61 -12.68
C LYS A 101 5.52 -4.56 -11.52
N LYS A 102 6.64 -5.30 -11.58
CA LYS A 102 7.07 -6.17 -10.48
C LYS A 102 7.42 -5.36 -9.23
N VAL A 103 8.14 -4.26 -9.40
CA VAL A 103 8.51 -3.35 -8.30
C VAL A 103 7.29 -2.67 -7.72
N HIS A 104 6.38 -2.17 -8.55
CA HIS A 104 5.16 -1.50 -8.13
C HIS A 104 4.25 -2.42 -7.30
N LEU A 105 4.24 -3.73 -7.59
CA LEU A 105 3.50 -4.72 -6.80
C LEU A 105 4.04 -4.89 -5.37
N LEU A 106 5.25 -4.39 -5.05
CA LEU A 106 5.74 -4.31 -3.68
C LEU A 106 4.90 -3.39 -2.79
N ALA A 107 3.99 -2.59 -3.36
CA ALA A 107 3.00 -1.83 -2.60
C ALA A 107 2.10 -2.72 -1.73
N ILE A 108 1.83 -3.96 -2.15
CA ILE A 108 1.01 -4.92 -1.42
C ILE A 108 1.72 -5.38 -0.14
N PRO A 109 2.95 -5.95 -0.18
CA PRO A 109 3.67 -6.30 1.04
C PRO A 109 3.98 -5.07 1.89
N ALA A 110 4.28 -3.90 1.30
CA ALA A 110 4.44 -2.65 2.06
C ALA A 110 3.18 -2.33 2.88
N TRP A 111 2.00 -2.42 2.29
CA TRP A 111 0.73 -2.19 2.97
C TRP A 111 0.46 -3.23 4.07
N ILE A 112 0.76 -4.51 3.83
CA ILE A 112 0.62 -5.57 4.84
C ILE A 112 1.51 -5.25 6.05
N LEU A 113 2.79 -4.95 5.83
CA LEU A 113 3.73 -4.61 6.89
C LEU A 113 3.29 -3.36 7.68
N MET A 114 2.80 -2.33 6.99
CA MET A 114 2.24 -1.13 7.61
C MET A 114 1.05 -1.47 8.52
N ALA A 115 0.11 -2.27 8.02
CA ALA A 115 -1.09 -2.64 8.77
C ALA A 115 -0.75 -3.47 10.02
N PHE A 116 0.14 -4.45 9.89
CA PHE A 116 0.61 -5.25 11.02
C PHE A 116 1.38 -4.42 12.05
N HIS A 117 2.26 -3.52 11.59
CA HIS A 117 2.97 -2.57 12.45
C HIS A 117 1.97 -1.76 13.28
N GLY A 118 1.05 -1.05 12.63
CA GLY A 118 0.07 -0.18 13.29
C GLY A 118 -0.85 -0.95 14.25
N LEU A 119 -1.35 -2.11 13.84
CA LEU A 119 -2.25 -2.92 14.68
C LEU A 119 -1.58 -3.41 15.96
N MET A 120 -0.30 -3.79 15.89
CA MET A 120 0.39 -4.45 17.01
C MET A 120 1.01 -3.47 18.00
N ILE A 121 1.49 -2.32 17.54
CA ILE A 121 2.18 -1.32 18.38
C ILE A 121 1.36 -0.04 18.62
N GLY A 122 0.28 0.17 17.86
CA GLY A 122 -0.54 1.37 17.96
C GLY A 122 -1.24 1.46 19.31
N THR A 123 -1.09 2.60 19.99
CA THR A 123 -1.69 2.87 21.30
C THR A 123 -3.21 2.76 21.28
N ASP A 124 -3.82 3.19 20.18
CA ASP A 124 -5.27 3.26 20.03
C ASP A 124 -5.84 2.00 19.36
N SER A 125 -5.04 0.96 19.10
CA SER A 125 -5.47 -0.21 18.34
C SER A 125 -6.60 -1.01 18.99
N SER A 126 -6.77 -0.89 20.31
CA SER A 126 -7.91 -1.46 21.04
C SER A 126 -9.19 -0.63 20.94
N GLU A 127 -9.11 0.62 20.51
CA GLU A 127 -10.27 1.50 20.37
C GLU A 127 -11.13 1.08 19.19
N ILE A 128 -12.46 1.11 19.39
CA ILE A 128 -13.43 0.64 18.40
C ILE A 128 -13.28 1.35 17.06
N TRP A 129 -13.01 2.66 17.09
CA TRP A 129 -12.86 3.45 15.86
C TRP A 129 -11.61 3.04 15.07
N ALA A 130 -10.48 2.80 15.76
CA ALA A 130 -9.23 2.39 15.13
C ALA A 130 -9.34 0.96 14.59
N ALA A 131 -9.86 0.03 15.40
CA ALA A 131 -10.14 -1.34 15.00
C ALA A 131 -11.05 -1.40 13.76
N SER A 132 -12.08 -0.55 13.70
CA SER A 132 -12.99 -0.45 12.55
C SER A 132 -12.26 0.00 11.28
N ILE A 133 -11.32 0.95 11.39
CA ILE A 133 -10.50 1.39 10.25
C ILE A 133 -9.59 0.25 9.77
N TYR A 134 -8.94 -0.48 10.68
CA TYR A 134 -8.08 -1.61 10.32
C TYR A 134 -8.89 -2.71 9.61
N ILE A 135 -9.97 -3.19 10.22
CA ILE A 135 -10.81 -4.25 9.67
C ILE A 135 -11.43 -3.81 8.34
N GLY A 136 -12.00 -2.61 8.28
CA GLY A 136 -12.58 -2.05 7.06
C GLY A 136 -11.57 -1.94 5.92
N SER A 137 -10.32 -1.57 6.23
CA SER A 137 -9.25 -1.51 5.24
C SER A 137 -8.91 -2.89 4.66
N VAL A 138 -8.83 -3.92 5.50
CA VAL A 138 -8.54 -5.30 5.07
C VAL A 138 -9.67 -5.84 4.21
N ILE A 139 -10.92 -5.68 4.66
CA ILE A 139 -12.10 -6.12 3.91
C ILE A 139 -12.15 -5.44 2.55
N MET A 140 -11.96 -4.12 2.48
CA MET A 140 -11.99 -3.38 1.23
C MET A 140 -10.94 -3.88 0.23
N ILE A 141 -9.69 -4.07 0.67
CA ILE A 141 -8.61 -4.56 -0.21
C ILE A 141 -8.86 -6.00 -0.65
N MET A 142 -9.33 -6.87 0.24
CA MET A 142 -9.67 -8.27 -0.08
C MET A 142 -10.80 -8.36 -1.12
N LEU A 143 -11.88 -7.60 -0.93
CA LEU A 143 -13.01 -7.58 -1.87
C LEU A 143 -12.59 -7.07 -3.25
N LEU A 144 -11.79 -6.01 -3.31
CA LEU A 144 -11.28 -5.48 -4.57
C LEU A 144 -10.33 -6.46 -5.26
N GLY A 145 -9.45 -7.12 -4.51
CA GLY A 145 -8.54 -8.15 -5.02
C GLY A 145 -9.27 -9.35 -5.60
N ILE A 146 -10.24 -9.90 -4.85
CA ILE A 146 -11.09 -11.03 -5.28
C ILE A 146 -11.89 -10.64 -6.52
N GLY A 147 -12.59 -9.49 -6.47
CA GLY A 147 -13.39 -9.01 -7.59
C GLY A 147 -12.56 -8.84 -8.86
N LYS A 148 -11.32 -8.34 -8.74
CA LYS A 148 -10.43 -8.22 -9.89
C LYS A 148 -9.97 -9.57 -10.44
N GLY A 149 -9.72 -10.54 -9.56
CA GLY A 149 -9.41 -11.91 -9.93
C GLY A 149 -10.54 -12.55 -10.74
N MET A 150 -11.78 -12.41 -10.26
CA MET A 150 -12.98 -12.93 -10.91
C MET A 150 -13.21 -12.29 -12.30
N GLU A 151 -13.07 -10.97 -12.42
CA GLU A 151 -13.19 -10.28 -13.71
C GLU A 151 -12.15 -10.78 -14.71
N SER A 152 -10.91 -10.97 -14.26
CA SER A 152 -9.82 -11.44 -15.12
C SER A 152 -10.07 -12.87 -15.61
N ALA A 153 -10.62 -13.74 -14.75
CA ALA A 153 -11.01 -15.09 -15.12
C ALA A 153 -12.17 -15.11 -16.14
N SER A 154 -13.20 -14.28 -15.92
CA SER A 154 -14.35 -14.16 -16.82
C SER A 154 -13.95 -13.68 -18.22
N ILE A 155 -13.11 -12.65 -18.32
CA ILE A 155 -12.60 -12.14 -19.61
C ILE A 155 -11.80 -13.22 -20.35
N ASN A 156 -10.95 -13.95 -19.63
CA ASN A 156 -10.14 -15.02 -20.24
C ASN A 156 -11.01 -16.18 -20.76
N GLN A 157 -12.07 -16.54 -20.02
CA GLN A 157 -13.03 -17.54 -20.46
C GLN A 157 -13.74 -17.12 -21.75
N ASN A 158 -14.29 -15.90 -21.83
CA ASN A 158 -14.95 -15.39 -23.03
C ASN A 158 -14.02 -15.35 -24.25
N ASN A 159 -12.74 -14.98 -24.07
CA ASN A 159 -11.75 -14.97 -25.15
C ASN A 159 -11.41 -16.39 -25.66
N SER A 160 -11.51 -17.42 -24.81
CA SER A 160 -11.26 -18.80 -25.23
C SER A 160 -12.46 -19.41 -25.99
N VAL A 161 -13.69 -19.03 -25.63
CA VAL A 161 -14.91 -19.43 -26.34
C VAL A 161 -14.95 -18.83 -27.74
N THR A 162 -14.69 -17.52 -27.86
CA THR A 162 -14.70 -16.81 -29.17
C THR A 162 -13.66 -17.34 -30.15
N LYS A 163 -12.48 -17.78 -29.68
CA LYS A 163 -11.46 -18.41 -30.52
C LYS A 163 -11.82 -19.81 -31.01
N LYS A 164 -12.72 -20.53 -30.34
CA LYS A 164 -13.18 -21.86 -30.78
C LYS A 164 -14.30 -21.80 -31.82
N THR A 165 -14.98 -20.65 -31.92
CA THR A 165 -16.10 -20.42 -32.85
C THR A 165 -15.67 -19.80 -34.18
N GLN A 166 -14.38 -19.42 -34.31
CA GLN A 166 -13.74 -18.99 -35.55
C GLN A 166 -12.91 -20.13 -36.12
#